data_AF-A0A1E5V826-F1
#
_entry.id   AF-A0A1E5V826-F1
#
_cell.length_a   1.000
_cell.length_b   1.000
_cell.length_c   1.000
_cell.angle_alpha   90.00
_cell.angle_beta   90.00
_cell.angle_gamma   90.00
#
_symmetry.space_group_name_H-M   'P 1'
#
loop_
_entity.id
_entity.type
_entity.pdbx_description
1 polymer ?
#
loop_
_entity_poly.entity_id
_entity_poly.type
_entity_poly.pdbx_seq_one_letter_code
_entity_poly.pdbx_strand_id
1 'polypeptide(L)' 'LWGKLETQRSAITSTLREIQDLSLLFSGFVFTYGSRTCNKVAHVLTKQVTSTSRTGVWQEAPNCVRDLLQSECNPHPN' A
#
# COMPACT_ATOMS: atom_id res chain seq x y z
N LEU A 1 11.20 10.83 6.35
CA LEU A 1 9.85 11.19 5.89
C LEU A 1 8.85 10.99 7.02
N TRP A 2 8.45 9.74 7.36
CA TRP A 2 7.48 9.46 8.44
C TRP A 2 7.86 10.08 9.81
N GLY A 3 9.03 9.74 10.37
CA GLY A 3 9.48 10.33 11.65
C GLY A 3 9.98 11.79 11.60
N LYS A 4 9.87 12.45 10.44
CA LYS A 4 10.31 13.85 10.24
C LYS A 4 9.17 14.74 9.75
N LEU A 5 7.93 14.28 9.89
CA LEU A 5 6.73 14.90 9.33
C LEU A 5 6.63 16.41 9.60
N GLU A 6 6.91 16.83 10.84
CA GLU A 6 6.80 18.23 11.25
C GLU A 6 7.98 19.11 10.83
N THR A 7 9.08 18.50 10.40
CA THR A 7 10.33 19.21 10.06
C THR A 7 10.62 19.28 8.56
N GLN A 8 10.00 18.41 7.77
CA GLN A 8 10.29 18.29 6.34
C GLN A 8 9.04 18.59 5.50
N ARG A 9 9.00 19.77 4.86
CA ARG A 9 7.95 20.11 3.88
C ARG A 9 8.22 19.39 2.56
N SER A 10 7.51 18.29 2.35
CA SER A 10 7.48 17.56 1.08
C SER A 10 6.12 17.68 0.40
N ALA A 11 6.06 17.44 -0.92
CA ALA A 11 4.78 17.40 -1.65
C ALA A 11 3.79 16.34 -1.10
N ILE A 12 4.29 15.34 -0.36
CA ILE A 12 3.49 14.26 0.22
C ILE A 12 3.11 14.51 1.69
N THR A 13 3.43 15.68 2.26
CA THR A 13 3.20 15.97 3.69
C THR A 13 1.72 15.88 4.07
N SER A 14 0.82 16.34 3.19
CA SER A 14 -0.63 16.21 3.40
C SER A 14 -1.07 14.76 3.50
N THR A 15 -0.63 13.92 2.56
CA THR A 15 -0.90 12.48 2.57
C THR A 15 -0.36 11.80 3.82
N LEU A 16 0.86 12.15 4.26
CA LEU A 16 1.44 11.57 5.46
C LEU A 16 0.69 11.99 6.74
N ARG A 17 0.16 13.22 6.81
CA ARG A 17 -0.72 13.66 7.92
C ARG A 17 -2.03 12.89 7.94
N GLU A 18 -2.66 12.71 6.79
CA GLU A 18 -3.87 11.90 6.67
C GLU A 18 -3.64 10.44 7.15
N ILE A 19 -2.51 9.83 6.77
CA ILE A 19 -2.13 8.50 7.28
C ILE A 19 -1.95 8.52 8.81
N GLN A 20 -1.38 9.59 9.38
CA GLN A 20 -1.22 9.72 10.83
C GLN A 20 -2.58 9.83 11.53
N ASP A 21 -3.48 10.67 11.05
CA ASP A 21 -4.82 10.84 11.63
C ASP A 21 -5.61 9.53 11.59
N LEU A 22 -5.56 8.81 10.46
CA LEU A 22 -6.18 7.49 10.33
C LEU A 22 -5.54 6.44 11.24
N SER A 23 -4.22 6.51 11.47
CA SER A 23 -3.52 5.55 12.32
C SER A 23 -4.00 5.58 13.78
N LEU A 24 -4.51 6.73 14.25
CA LEU A 24 -5.04 6.90 15.61
C LEU A 24 -6.34 6.11 15.85
N LEU A 25 -7.01 5.64 14.79
CA LEU A 25 -8.20 4.80 14.89
C LEU A 25 -7.87 3.34 15.26
N PHE A 26 -6.58 2.96 15.24
CA PHE A 26 -6.11 1.62 15.56
C PHE A 26 -5.43 1.58 16.93
N SER A 27 -5.57 0.48 17.67
CA SER A 27 -4.89 0.29 18.97
C SER A 27 -3.36 0.25 18.85
N GLY A 28 -2.83 0.01 17.65
CA GLY A 28 -1.42 0.09 17.31
C GLY A 28 -1.23 0.15 15.80
N PHE A 29 -0.25 0.94 15.36
CA PHE A 29 0.07 1.13 13.94
C PHE A 29 1.58 1.20 13.74
N VAL A 30 2.07 0.51 12.70
CA VAL A 30 3.48 0.48 12.34
C VAL A 30 3.60 0.79 10.85
N PHE A 31 4.47 1.75 10.52
CA PHE A 31 4.78 2.12 9.14
C PHE A 31 6.24 1.83 8.84
N THR A 32 6.49 0.83 7.99
CA THR A 32 7.83 0.34 7.67
C THR A 32 8.09 0.36 6.17
N TYR A 33 9.37 0.48 5.81
CA TYR A 33 9.79 0.30 4.43
C TYR A 33 9.74 -1.18 4.05
N GLY A 34 8.99 -1.50 2.99
CA GLY A 34 9.02 -2.79 2.30
C GLY A 34 9.65 -2.64 0.92
N SER A 35 10.57 -3.52 0.57
CA SER A 35 11.12 -3.54 -0.80
C SER A 35 10.02 -3.85 -1.82
N ARG A 36 10.25 -3.53 -3.10
CA ARG A 36 9.30 -3.87 -4.17
C ARG A 36 9.01 -5.37 -4.23
N THR A 37 10.00 -6.21 -3.95
CA THR A 37 9.85 -7.67 -3.93
C THR A 37 8.89 -8.10 -2.82
N CYS A 38 8.98 -7.48 -1.64
CA CYS A 38 8.09 -7.74 -0.50
C CYS A 38 6.67 -7.19 -0.70
N ASN A 39 6.47 -6.23 -1.60
CA ASN A 39 5.17 -5.59 -1.84
C ASN A 39 4.74 -5.71 -3.31
N LYS A 40 5.01 -6.87 -3.92
CA LYS A 40 4.87 -7.10 -5.36
C LYS A 40 3.41 -7.00 -5.82
N VAL A 41 2.46 -7.50 -5.02
CA VAL A 41 1.02 -7.40 -5.29
C VAL A 41 0.59 -5.94 -5.42
N ALA A 42 0.88 -5.10 -4.42
CA ALA A 42 0.53 -3.68 -4.46
C ALA A 42 1.20 -2.96 -5.64
N HIS A 43 2.47 -3.27 -5.92
CA HIS A 43 3.19 -2.71 -7.06
C HIS A 43 2.52 -3.03 -8.40
N VAL A 44 2.07 -4.28 -8.61
CA VAL A 44 1.37 -4.69 -9.83
C VAL A 44 -0.01 -4.03 -9.93
N LEU A 45 -0.76 -3.94 -8.82
CA LEU A 45 -2.06 -3.27 -8.79
C LEU A 45 -1.96 -1.79 -9.13
N THR A 46 -0.98 -1.07 -8.58
CA THR A 46 -0.77 0.36 -8.88
C THR A 46 -0.55 0.61 -10.37
N LYS A 47 0.08 -0.34 -11.08
CA LYS A 47 0.28 -0.23 -12.54
C LYS A 47 -1.00 -0.44 -13.36
N GLN A 48 -2.04 -1.05 -12.80
CA GLN A 48 -3.32 -1.24 -13.49
C GLN A 48 -4.20 0.01 -13.44
N VAL A 49 -3.89 0.96 -12.55
CA VAL A 49 -4.67 2.19 -12.42
C VAL A 49 -4.26 3.17 -13.51
N THR A 50 -5.22 3.57 -14.35
CA THR A 50 -5.03 4.60 -15.37
C THR A 50 -5.35 5.98 -14.78
N SER A 51 -4.70 7.03 -15.29
CA SER A 51 -4.91 8.42 -14.82
C SER A 51 -6.34 8.94 -15.03
N THR A 52 -7.13 8.25 -15.86
CA THR A 52 -8.53 8.56 -16.18
C THR A 52 -9.52 8.16 -15.09
N SER A 53 -9.21 7.16 -14.26
CA SER A 53 -10.07 6.70 -13.18
C SER A 53 -9.46 7.09 -11.83
N ARG A 54 -9.99 8.15 -11.21
CA ARG A 54 -9.43 8.71 -9.96
C ARG A 54 -9.63 7.81 -8.75
N THR A 55 -10.70 7.01 -8.72
CA THR A 55 -11.00 6.05 -7.65
C THR A 55 -11.85 4.91 -8.20
N GLY A 56 -11.76 3.74 -7.58
CA GLY A 56 -12.55 2.56 -7.92
C GLY A 56 -12.24 1.41 -6.98
N VAL A 57 -13.20 0.50 -6.81
CA VAL A 57 -13.05 -0.71 -6.00
C VAL A 57 -13.15 -1.92 -6.92
N TRP A 58 -12.14 -2.78 -6.88
CA TRP A 58 -12.23 -4.09 -7.52
C TRP A 58 -13.18 -4.99 -6.74
N GLN A 59 -14.22 -5.50 -7.41
CA GLN A 59 -15.15 -6.48 -6.81
C GLN A 59 -14.47 -7.84 -6.59
N GLU A 60 -13.49 -8.17 -7.44
CA GLU A 60 -12.68 -9.39 -7.37
C GLU A 60 -11.22 -9.06 -7.65
N ALA A 61 -10.30 -9.89 -7.15
CA ALA A 61 -8.88 -9.73 -7.41
C ALA A 61 -8.58 -9.79 -8.93
N PRO A 62 -7.92 -8.78 -9.51
CA PRO A 62 -7.55 -8.78 -10.93
C PRO A 62 -6.71 -10.00 -11.29
N ASN A 63 -6.93 -10.54 -12.49
CA ASN A 63 -6.17 -11.71 -12.98
C ASN A 63 -4.66 -11.50 -12.93
N CYS A 64 -4.17 -10.26 -13.11
CA CYS A 64 -2.75 -9.93 -13.10
C CYS A 64 -2.04 -10.11 -11.75
N VAL A 65 -2.79 -10.28 -10.65
CA VAL A 65 -2.23 -10.56 -9.31
C VAL A 65 -2.68 -11.89 -8.72
N ARG A 66 -3.47 -12.68 -9.45
CA ARG A 66 -4.05 -13.94 -8.94
C ARG A 66 -2.95 -14.92 -8.52
N ASP A 67 -1.96 -15.15 -9.37
CA ASP A 67 -0.84 -16.06 -9.08
C ASP A 67 0.05 -15.54 -7.94
N LEU A 68 0.22 -14.21 -7.86
CA LEU A 68 0.97 -13.58 -6.78
C LEU A 68 0.27 -13.76 -5.43
N LEU A 69 -1.05 -13.59 -5.39
CA LEU A 69 -1.85 -13.82 -4.18
C LEU A 69 -1.79 -15.28 -3.75
N GLN A 70 -1.84 -16.23 -4.69
CA GLN A 70 -1.71 -17.65 -4.37
C GLN A 70 -0.35 -17.98 -3.75
N SER A 71 0.74 -17.44 -4.31
CA SER A 71 2.10 -17.66 -3.80
C SER A 71 2.36 -17.01 -2.43
N GLU A 72 1.81 -15.83 -2.17
CA GLU A 72 2.08 -15.07 -0.94
C GLU A 72 1.14 -15.47 0.22
N CYS A 73 -0.12 -15.79 -0.07
CA CYS A 73 -1.12 -16.11 0.95
C CYS A 73 -1.20 -17.61 1.28
N ASN A 74 -0.65 -18.49 0.43
CA ASN A 74 -0.57 -19.91 0.69
C ASN A 74 0.89 -20.40 0.57
N PRO A 75 1.78 -20.04 1.51
CA PRO A 75 3.10 -20.62 1.52
C PRO A 75 2.96 -22.14 1.66
N HIS A 76 3.59 -22.90 0.76
CA HIS A 76 3.61 -24.36 0.86
C HIS A 76 4.07 -24.76 2.28
N PRO A 77 3.42 -25.73 2.94
CA PRO A 77 3.92 -26.25 4.19
C PRO A 77 5.33 -26.82 3.94
N ASN A 78 6.32 -26.35 4.69
CA ASN A 78 7.65 -26.99 4.75
C ASN A 78 7.53 -28.41 5.30
#